data_AF-A0A820TBL4-F1
#
_entry.id   AF-A0A820TBL4-F1
#
_cell.length_a   1.000
_cell.length_b   1.000
_cell.length_c   1.000
_cell.angle_alpha   90.00
_cell.angle_beta   90.00
_cell.angle_gamma   90.00
#
_symmetry.space_group_name_H-M   'P 1'
#
loop_
_entity.id
_entity.type
_entity.pdbx_description
1 polymer ?
#
loop_
_entity_poly.entity_id
_entity_poly.type
_entity_poly.pdbx_seq_one_letter_code
_entity_poly.pdbx_strand_id
1 'polypeptide(L)'
;MNIINLNWKSNILSQLKEQNCQQNGYQRLIETYNHILENNSNLQNQCFKLEKDVNHLRSINTDLEKKAESCEELEYIKNKLEKANEEVLTNLREKGEVSDMKLAREVLRLNHALNDLNEKFTKEEIKAQQYKTENDELHETLQSTEYHLNEVLQTNEILQEEFQALQNKIDQLQIDYNKVKPACLELEQQLETAQRINKQIEDELLVYKNQQAAMHDYENAKFLDKCQKKVEVQKQDEGNIFFDDDVVFIPSMKSSSDLYQDPCVNSNLFGDGYDQICNSYDESLNRERKSIAQGLSNGGGKLLTNLVRKFTNGMHNNSIDKLYRTSTNCSIASIPTRIKASWNCTDLEVYALQFQPSGSILATGCSDKMVHLWEISSIGQQEKYCSLQGSQGAINALDFDNEGCRILAGCSGDKAYIWSYGEQKTLKDTCTGHQGVIYTCKFISGTKLVTGSADRTIKIWDIYGRKCIQTLFAGSKCHDLVILDAAGTIISGHYDRKIRIWDPFANNCRTELQYDAAITSLSFNDEKRTLLACFKDDTLKLIDLRQNKTIYTFSNARSQLDRDSS
;
A
#
# COMPACT_ATOMS: atom_id res chain seq x y z
N MET A 1 51.48 20.99 11.02
CA MET A 1 50.72 22.01 10.26
C MET A 1 50.26 21.53 8.86
N ASN A 2 50.11 20.22 8.60
CA ASN A 2 49.78 19.71 7.24
C ASN A 2 48.54 18.80 7.14
N ILE A 3 47.79 18.59 8.23
CA ILE A 3 46.65 17.63 8.22
C ILE A 3 45.29 18.33 8.05
N ILE A 4 45.19 19.64 8.32
CA ILE A 4 43.93 20.40 8.22
C ILE A 4 43.66 20.86 6.76
N ASN A 5 44.65 20.81 5.88
CA ASN A 5 44.59 21.45 4.55
C ASN A 5 44.04 20.57 3.40
N LEU A 6 43.64 19.32 3.68
CA LEU A 6 43.20 18.36 2.64
C LEU A 6 41.68 18.08 2.64
N ASN A 7 41.00 18.28 3.78
CA ASN A 7 39.55 17.98 3.89
C ASN A 7 38.67 18.96 3.13
N TRP A 8 39.05 20.24 3.07
CA TRP A 8 38.24 21.25 2.36
C TRP A 8 38.32 21.06 0.84
N LYS A 9 39.50 20.69 0.32
CA LYS A 9 39.67 20.36 -1.11
C LYS A 9 38.87 19.12 -1.52
N SER A 10 38.81 18.08 -0.69
CA SER A 10 38.01 16.89 -1.02
C SER A 10 36.51 17.18 -0.97
N ASN A 11 36.04 18.00 -0.02
CA ASN A 11 34.63 18.41 0.06
C ASN A 11 34.20 19.31 -1.11
N ILE A 12 35.06 20.22 -1.56
CA ILE A 12 34.77 21.03 -2.74
C ILE A 12 34.74 20.16 -4.00
N LEU A 13 35.66 19.20 -4.14
CA LEU A 13 35.66 18.25 -5.25
C LEU A 13 34.43 17.32 -5.24
N SER A 14 33.93 16.91 -4.07
CA SER A 14 32.71 16.10 -3.98
C SER A 14 31.46 16.94 -4.32
N GLN A 15 31.36 18.17 -3.84
CA GLN A 15 30.27 19.08 -4.20
C GLN A 15 30.27 19.44 -5.69
N LEU A 16 31.44 19.69 -6.28
CA LEU A 16 31.56 19.92 -7.72
C LEU A 16 31.18 18.67 -8.53
N LYS A 17 31.52 17.47 -8.06
CA LYS A 17 31.07 16.22 -8.71
C LYS A 17 29.57 16.01 -8.60
N GLU A 18 28.96 16.30 -7.45
CA GLU A 18 27.51 16.25 -7.27
C GLU A 18 26.79 17.26 -8.17
N GLN A 19 27.28 18.50 -8.26
CA GLN A 19 26.73 19.49 -9.19
C GLN A 19 26.89 19.08 -10.65
N ASN A 20 28.00 18.47 -11.03
CA ASN A 20 28.25 18.00 -12.39
C ASN A 20 27.38 16.76 -12.73
N CYS A 21 27.12 15.88 -11.75
CA CYS A 21 26.15 14.79 -11.89
C CYS A 21 24.71 15.30 -12.04
N GLN A 22 24.33 16.37 -11.32
CA GLN A 22 23.04 17.02 -11.50
C GLN A 22 22.93 17.73 -12.86
N GLN A 23 23.99 18.43 -13.31
CA GLN A 23 24.04 19.00 -14.67
C GLN A 23 23.88 17.94 -15.77
N ASN A 24 24.53 16.78 -15.63
CA ASN A 24 24.34 15.67 -16.56
C ASN A 24 22.91 15.09 -16.52
N GLY A 25 22.26 15.11 -15.35
CA GLY A 25 20.84 14.76 -15.21
C GLY A 25 19.92 15.72 -15.97
N TYR A 26 20.15 17.03 -15.83
CA TYR A 26 19.41 18.06 -16.58
C TYR A 26 19.68 17.97 -18.07
N GLN A 27 20.91 17.70 -18.48
CA GLN A 27 21.26 17.55 -19.89
C GLN A 27 20.57 16.35 -20.53
N ARG A 28 20.49 15.21 -19.83
CA ARG A 28 19.69 14.05 -20.29
C ARG A 28 18.21 14.39 -20.39
N LEU A 29 17.67 15.16 -19.44
CA LEU A 29 16.27 15.58 -19.46
C LEU A 29 15.98 16.47 -20.66
N ILE A 30 16.87 17.42 -20.97
CA ILE A 30 16.80 18.28 -22.15
C ILE A 30 16.92 17.47 -23.44
N GLU A 31 17.82 16.50 -23.51
CA GLU A 31 17.96 15.60 -24.67
C GLU A 31 16.69 14.77 -24.88
N THR A 32 16.10 14.22 -23.81
CA THR A 32 14.82 13.49 -23.91
C THR A 32 13.67 14.40 -24.33
N TYR A 33 13.64 15.64 -23.85
CA TYR A 33 12.63 16.63 -24.20
C TYR A 33 12.74 17.04 -25.68
N ASN A 34 13.95 17.29 -26.16
CA ASN A 34 14.20 17.57 -27.57
C ASN A 34 13.82 16.39 -28.47
N HIS A 35 14.09 15.16 -28.03
CA HIS A 35 13.72 13.97 -28.80
C HIS A 35 12.20 13.80 -28.89
N ILE A 36 11.47 14.14 -27.83
CA ILE A 36 9.99 14.17 -27.82
C ILE A 36 9.47 15.26 -28.76
N LEU A 37 10.08 16.45 -28.77
CA LEU A 37 9.70 17.54 -29.69
C LEU A 37 9.92 17.15 -31.16
N GLU A 38 11.04 16.50 -31.47
CA GLU A 38 11.31 15.99 -32.82
C GLU A 38 10.29 14.93 -33.22
N ASN A 39 9.95 13.99 -32.34
CA ASN A 39 8.93 12.97 -32.60
C ASN A 39 7.56 13.59 -32.83
N ASN A 40 7.20 14.63 -32.06
CA ASN A 40 5.95 15.35 -32.24
C ASN A 40 5.91 16.08 -33.60
N SER A 41 7.01 16.72 -34.01
CA SER A 41 7.12 17.35 -35.33
C SER A 41 6.99 16.32 -36.47
N ASN A 42 7.53 15.11 -36.28
CA ASN A 42 7.45 14.04 -37.27
C ASN A 42 6.03 13.48 -37.38
N LEU A 43 5.34 13.31 -36.25
CA LEU A 43 3.93 12.92 -36.22
C LEU A 43 3.04 13.98 -36.89
N GLN A 44 3.28 15.28 -36.65
CA GLN A 44 2.56 16.34 -37.35
C GLN A 44 2.75 16.28 -38.87
N ASN A 45 3.98 16.03 -39.34
CA ASN A 45 4.25 15.86 -40.76
C ASN A 45 3.55 14.61 -41.35
N GLN A 46 3.46 13.53 -40.59
CA GLN A 46 2.72 12.33 -40.99
C GLN A 46 1.21 12.60 -41.06
N CYS A 47 0.64 13.31 -40.08
CA CYS A 47 -0.76 13.72 -40.11
C CYS A 47 -1.07 14.62 -41.32
N PHE A 48 -0.20 15.60 -41.61
CA PHE A 48 -0.37 16.45 -42.79
C PHE A 48 -0.30 15.67 -44.11
N LYS A 49 0.55 14.64 -44.17
CA LYS A 49 0.64 13.75 -45.33
C LYS A 49 -0.64 12.92 -45.50
N LEU A 50 -1.15 12.36 -44.41
CA LEU A 50 -2.42 11.62 -44.40
C LEU A 50 -3.60 12.52 -44.80
N GLU A 51 -3.63 13.77 -44.34
CA GLU A 51 -4.66 14.74 -44.71
C GLU A 51 -4.64 15.06 -46.21
N LYS A 52 -3.45 15.18 -46.80
CA LYS A 52 -3.29 15.34 -48.25
C LYS A 52 -3.79 14.11 -49.02
N ASP A 53 -3.49 12.90 -48.53
CA ASP A 53 -3.92 11.65 -49.15
C ASP A 53 -5.44 11.47 -49.05
N VAL A 54 -6.06 11.84 -47.92
CA VAL A 54 -7.52 11.86 -47.75
C VAL A 54 -8.18 12.84 -48.71
N ASN A 55 -7.63 14.04 -48.86
CA ASN A 55 -8.16 15.03 -49.81
C ASN A 55 -8.01 14.58 -51.27
N HIS A 56 -6.92 13.88 -51.61
CA HIS A 56 -6.74 13.26 -52.91
C HIS A 56 -7.78 12.15 -53.16
N LEU A 57 -8.03 11.30 -52.17
CA LEU A 57 -9.05 10.25 -52.25
C LEU A 57 -10.46 10.83 -52.38
N ARG A 58 -10.77 11.94 -51.68
CA ARG A 58 -12.04 12.66 -51.85
C ARG A 58 -12.21 13.20 -53.28
N SER A 59 -11.16 13.75 -53.88
CA SER A 59 -11.18 14.19 -55.29
C SER A 59 -11.44 13.02 -56.24
N ILE A 60 -10.78 11.88 -56.02
CA ILE A 60 -11.05 10.66 -56.81
C ILE A 60 -12.50 10.22 -56.62
N ASN A 61 -13.02 10.27 -55.39
CA ASN A 61 -14.39 9.86 -55.10
C ASN A 61 -15.41 10.78 -55.81
N THR A 62 -15.17 12.08 -55.85
CA THR A 62 -16.02 13.01 -56.63
C THR A 62 -15.94 12.77 -58.14
N ASP A 63 -14.80 12.34 -58.66
CA ASP A 63 -14.65 11.97 -60.08
C ASP A 63 -15.30 10.61 -60.39
N LEU A 64 -15.38 9.70 -59.41
CA LEU A 64 -16.11 8.44 -59.51
C LEU A 64 -17.62 8.64 -59.38
N GLU A 65 -18.09 9.54 -58.53
CA GLU A 65 -19.51 9.92 -58.42
C GLU A 65 -20.02 10.56 -59.73
N LYS A 66 -19.21 11.41 -60.39
CA LYS A 66 -19.52 11.93 -61.74
C LYS A 66 -19.55 10.84 -62.82
N LYS A 67 -18.81 9.74 -62.65
CA LYS A 67 -18.91 8.55 -63.52
C LYS A 67 -20.08 7.65 -63.15
N ALA A 68 -20.59 7.71 -61.93
CA ALA A 68 -21.81 7.04 -61.53
C ALA A 68 -23.05 7.73 -62.15
N GLU A 69 -23.05 9.05 -62.33
CA GLU A 69 -24.07 9.75 -63.13
C GLU A 69 -24.09 9.30 -64.60
N SER A 70 -22.95 8.87 -65.17
CA SER A 70 -22.93 8.24 -66.51
C SER A 70 -23.44 6.79 -66.53
N CYS A 71 -23.75 6.19 -65.38
CA CYS A 71 -24.35 4.85 -65.30
C CYS A 71 -25.87 4.85 -65.49
N GLU A 72 -26.57 5.96 -65.19
CA GLU A 72 -27.99 6.11 -65.55
C GLU A 72 -28.21 6.14 -67.08
N GLU A 73 -27.26 6.74 -67.82
CA GLU A 73 -27.25 6.68 -69.29
C GLU A 73 -27.02 5.26 -69.81
N LEU A 74 -26.22 4.45 -69.11
CA LEU A 74 -25.99 3.04 -69.46
C LEU A 74 -27.23 2.16 -69.22
N GLU A 75 -28.00 2.44 -68.16
CA GLU A 75 -29.25 1.71 -67.87
C GLU A 75 -30.38 2.09 -68.85
N TYR A 76 -30.40 3.35 -69.30
CA TYR A 76 -31.27 3.79 -70.40
C TYR A 76 -30.91 3.14 -71.75
N ILE A 77 -29.62 3.04 -72.07
CA ILE A 77 -29.14 2.37 -73.29
C ILE A 77 -29.41 0.86 -73.22
N LYS A 78 -29.23 0.22 -72.06
CA LYS A 78 -29.51 -1.20 -71.83
C LYS A 78 -30.99 -1.53 -72.08
N ASN A 79 -31.92 -0.75 -71.50
CA ASN A 79 -33.35 -0.91 -71.71
C ASN A 79 -33.78 -0.70 -73.18
N LYS A 80 -33.11 0.21 -73.90
CA LYS A 80 -33.36 0.44 -75.33
C LYS A 80 -32.83 -0.70 -76.20
N LEU A 81 -31.70 -1.30 -75.81
CA LEU A 81 -31.10 -2.44 -76.50
C LEU A 81 -31.90 -3.73 -76.27
N GLU A 82 -32.45 -3.92 -75.07
CA GLU A 82 -33.34 -5.04 -74.73
C GLU A 82 -34.65 -4.98 -75.52
N LYS A 83 -35.29 -3.80 -75.64
CA LYS A 83 -36.47 -3.61 -76.51
C LYS A 83 -36.19 -3.88 -77.99
N ALA A 84 -35.05 -3.41 -78.50
CA ALA A 84 -34.65 -3.67 -79.89
C ALA A 84 -34.37 -5.16 -80.14
N ASN A 85 -33.82 -5.87 -79.15
CA ASN A 85 -33.59 -7.31 -79.23
C ASN A 85 -34.91 -8.10 -79.20
N GLU A 86 -35.91 -7.67 -78.43
CA GLU A 86 -37.26 -8.28 -78.44
C GLU A 86 -37.95 -8.10 -79.80
N GLU A 87 -37.87 -6.92 -80.43
CA GLU A 87 -38.39 -6.68 -81.78
C GLU A 87 -37.69 -7.54 -82.84
N VAL A 88 -36.37 -7.68 -82.76
CA VAL A 88 -35.59 -8.53 -83.68
C VAL A 88 -35.93 -10.01 -83.49
N LEU A 89 -36.14 -10.47 -82.25
CA LEU A 89 -36.60 -11.83 -81.94
C LEU A 89 -38.01 -12.11 -82.48
N THR A 90 -38.90 -11.11 -82.48
CA THR A 90 -40.23 -11.27 -83.11
C THR A 90 -40.16 -11.34 -84.64
N ASN A 91 -39.28 -10.56 -85.28
CA ASN A 91 -39.09 -10.57 -86.74
C ASN A 91 -38.39 -11.86 -87.23
N LEU A 92 -37.52 -12.46 -86.41
CA LEU A 92 -36.86 -13.74 -86.71
C LEU A 92 -37.79 -14.94 -86.59
N ARG A 93 -38.84 -14.86 -85.75
CA ARG A 93 -39.89 -15.90 -85.66
C ARG A 93 -40.73 -16.04 -86.95
N GLU A 94 -40.71 -15.03 -87.83
CA GLU A 94 -41.50 -15.01 -89.06
C GLU A 94 -40.77 -15.56 -90.30
N LYS A 95 -39.46 -15.81 -90.25
CA LYS A 95 -38.67 -16.26 -91.42
C LYS A 95 -37.74 -17.42 -91.06
N GLY A 96 -38.30 -18.63 -91.10
CA GLY A 96 -37.54 -19.86 -90.88
C GLY A 96 -36.62 -20.22 -92.05
N GLU A 97 -35.38 -20.57 -91.72
CA GLU A 97 -34.64 -21.77 -92.14
C GLU A 97 -33.11 -21.54 -92.26
N VAL A 98 -32.37 -22.37 -91.52
CA VAL A 98 -30.91 -22.59 -91.50
C VAL A 98 -30.02 -21.42 -91.02
N SER A 99 -30.35 -20.14 -91.25
CA SER A 99 -29.66 -19.00 -90.61
C SER A 99 -29.90 -18.92 -89.09
N ASP A 100 -31.02 -19.48 -88.64
CA ASP A 100 -31.50 -19.42 -87.26
C ASP A 100 -30.62 -20.22 -86.29
N MET A 101 -29.99 -21.30 -86.74
CA MET A 101 -29.20 -22.16 -85.84
C MET A 101 -27.82 -21.55 -85.50
N LYS A 102 -27.20 -20.81 -86.44
CA LYS A 102 -25.95 -20.08 -86.16
C LYS A 102 -26.23 -18.85 -85.30
N LEU A 103 -27.30 -18.11 -85.61
CA LEU A 103 -27.70 -16.93 -84.86
C LEU A 103 -28.12 -17.29 -83.44
N ALA A 104 -28.93 -18.34 -83.25
CA ALA A 104 -29.32 -18.83 -81.93
C ALA A 104 -28.11 -19.29 -81.09
N ARG A 105 -27.08 -19.88 -81.72
CA ARG A 105 -25.87 -20.32 -81.03
C ARG A 105 -25.01 -19.14 -80.58
N GLU A 106 -24.95 -18.07 -81.36
CA GLU A 106 -24.25 -16.84 -80.97
C GLU A 106 -25.01 -16.05 -79.90
N VAL A 107 -26.34 -15.99 -79.98
CA VAL A 107 -27.20 -15.41 -78.93
C VAL A 107 -27.03 -16.16 -77.61
N LEU A 108 -26.99 -17.49 -77.62
CA LEU A 108 -26.71 -18.28 -76.41
C LEU A 108 -25.31 -17.99 -75.85
N ARG A 109 -24.29 -17.90 -76.70
CA ARG A 109 -22.92 -17.56 -76.29
C ARG A 109 -22.86 -16.17 -75.66
N LEU A 110 -23.51 -15.17 -76.27
CA LEU A 110 -23.58 -13.81 -75.75
C LEU A 110 -24.35 -13.73 -74.44
N ASN A 111 -25.46 -14.48 -74.29
CA ASN A 111 -26.20 -14.55 -73.03
C ASN A 111 -25.39 -15.20 -71.91
N HIS A 112 -24.61 -16.24 -72.21
CA HIS A 112 -23.68 -16.82 -71.23
C HIS A 112 -22.60 -15.81 -70.83
N ALA A 113 -21.98 -15.11 -71.79
CA ALA A 113 -20.99 -14.08 -71.48
C ALA A 113 -21.58 -12.89 -70.69
N LEU A 114 -22.83 -12.51 -70.98
CA LEU A 114 -23.55 -11.46 -70.26
C LEU A 114 -23.85 -11.89 -68.82
N ASN A 115 -24.26 -13.14 -68.61
CA ASN A 115 -24.49 -13.69 -67.27
C ASN A 115 -23.18 -13.76 -66.46
N ASP A 116 -22.08 -14.21 -67.06
CA ASP A 116 -20.77 -14.23 -66.40
C ASP A 116 -20.31 -12.81 -66.00
N LEU A 117 -20.61 -11.81 -66.82
CA LEU A 117 -20.28 -10.41 -66.54
C LEU A 117 -21.17 -9.83 -65.43
N ASN A 118 -22.47 -10.14 -65.45
CA ASN A 118 -23.40 -9.74 -64.39
C ASN A 118 -23.02 -10.38 -63.04
N GLU A 119 -22.57 -11.63 -63.02
CA GLU A 119 -22.10 -12.29 -61.80
C GLU A 119 -20.81 -11.63 -61.27
N LYS A 120 -19.92 -11.15 -62.14
CA LYS A 120 -18.75 -10.36 -61.72
C LYS A 120 -19.15 -8.98 -61.20
N PHE A 121 -20.10 -8.32 -61.85
CA PHE A 121 -20.58 -7.00 -61.43
C PHE A 121 -21.22 -7.06 -60.04
N THR A 122 -22.12 -8.03 -59.82
CA THR A 122 -22.75 -8.24 -58.49
C THR A 122 -21.74 -8.55 -57.40
N LYS A 123 -20.68 -9.33 -57.69
CA LYS A 123 -19.58 -9.57 -56.73
C LYS A 123 -18.82 -8.30 -56.36
N GLU A 124 -18.51 -7.44 -57.34
CA GLU A 124 -17.84 -6.16 -57.07
C GLU A 124 -18.76 -5.16 -56.36
N GLU A 125 -20.05 -5.17 -56.66
CA GLU A 125 -21.06 -4.36 -55.97
C GLU A 125 -21.19 -4.74 -54.49
N ILE A 126 -21.20 -6.04 -54.17
CA ILE A 126 -21.20 -6.52 -52.78
C ILE A 126 -19.92 -6.08 -52.04
N LYS A 127 -18.74 -6.15 -52.68
CA LYS A 127 -17.49 -5.66 -52.07
C LYS A 127 -17.53 -4.16 -51.82
N ALA A 128 -18.04 -3.38 -52.78
CA ALA A 128 -18.19 -1.93 -52.62
C ALA A 128 -19.13 -1.58 -51.46
N GLN A 129 -20.22 -2.33 -51.28
CA GLN A 129 -21.11 -2.18 -50.13
C GLN A 129 -20.42 -2.54 -48.80
N GLN A 130 -19.61 -3.60 -48.77
CA GLN A 130 -18.82 -3.97 -47.59
C GLN A 130 -17.81 -2.89 -47.19
N TYR A 131 -17.09 -2.32 -48.15
CA TYR A 131 -16.15 -1.22 -47.86
C TYR A 131 -16.88 0.05 -47.42
N LYS A 132 -18.11 0.27 -47.88
CA LYS A 132 -18.94 1.38 -47.41
C LYS A 132 -19.34 1.19 -45.95
N THR A 133 -19.82 0.00 -45.57
CA THR A 133 -20.18 -0.29 -44.18
C THR A 133 -18.97 -0.21 -43.25
N GLU A 134 -17.80 -0.69 -43.68
CA GLU A 134 -16.56 -0.61 -42.89
C GLU A 134 -16.10 0.85 -42.69
N ASN A 135 -16.23 1.70 -43.72
CA ASN A 135 -15.95 3.12 -43.59
C ASN A 135 -16.93 3.83 -42.66
N ASP A 136 -18.22 3.49 -42.71
CA ASP A 136 -19.23 4.08 -41.81
C ASP A 136 -18.95 3.69 -40.34
N GLU A 137 -18.62 2.42 -40.07
CA GLU A 137 -18.20 1.95 -38.74
C GLU A 137 -16.92 2.65 -38.26
N LEU A 138 -15.91 2.79 -39.13
CA LEU A 138 -14.69 3.54 -38.81
C LEU A 138 -15.01 5.01 -38.49
N HIS A 139 -15.94 5.62 -39.21
CA HIS A 139 -16.31 7.02 -38.98
C HIS A 139 -17.01 7.22 -37.62
N GLU A 140 -17.89 6.29 -37.23
CA GLU A 140 -18.52 6.28 -35.91
C GLU A 140 -17.49 6.10 -34.78
N THR A 141 -16.55 5.16 -34.93
CA THR A 141 -15.49 4.97 -33.94
C THR A 141 -14.61 6.21 -33.80
N LEU A 142 -14.27 6.87 -34.91
CA LEU A 142 -13.49 8.09 -34.90
C LEU A 142 -14.23 9.21 -34.15
N GLN A 143 -15.52 9.40 -34.43
CA GLN A 143 -16.34 10.39 -33.73
C GLN A 143 -16.45 10.11 -32.22
N SER A 144 -16.57 8.84 -31.82
CA SER A 144 -16.56 8.45 -30.41
C SER A 144 -15.22 8.73 -29.75
N THR A 145 -14.10 8.46 -30.43
CA THR A 145 -12.76 8.76 -29.89
C THR A 145 -12.50 10.26 -29.74
N GLU A 146 -12.97 11.09 -30.68
CA GLU A 146 -12.89 12.55 -30.57
C GLU A 146 -13.70 13.09 -29.39
N TYR A 147 -14.88 12.51 -29.15
CA TYR A 147 -15.69 12.86 -27.97
C TYR A 147 -14.94 12.58 -26.66
N HIS A 148 -14.38 11.37 -26.51
CA HIS A 148 -13.61 11.01 -25.33
C HIS A 148 -12.33 11.83 -25.17
N LEU A 149 -11.67 12.18 -26.27
CA LEU A 149 -10.49 13.06 -26.23
C LEU A 149 -10.86 14.44 -25.67
N ASN A 150 -12.00 15.00 -26.09
CA ASN A 150 -12.48 16.28 -25.56
C ASN A 150 -12.85 16.21 -24.07
N GLU A 151 -13.46 15.12 -23.61
CA GLU A 151 -13.70 14.91 -22.17
C GLU A 151 -12.38 14.89 -21.38
N VAL A 152 -11.37 14.16 -21.88
CA VAL A 152 -10.05 14.10 -21.24
C VAL A 152 -9.38 15.47 -21.22
N LEU A 153 -9.47 16.25 -22.29
CA LEU A 153 -8.92 17.61 -22.34
C LEU A 153 -9.60 18.53 -21.31
N GLN A 154 -10.93 18.48 -21.18
CA GLN A 154 -11.65 19.26 -20.17
C GLN A 154 -11.25 18.87 -18.74
N THR A 155 -11.12 17.57 -18.47
CA THR A 155 -10.68 17.12 -17.14
C THR A 155 -9.24 17.56 -16.83
N ASN A 156 -8.36 17.58 -17.83
CA ASN A 156 -6.99 18.06 -17.66
C ASN A 156 -6.94 19.57 -17.36
N GLU A 157 -7.79 20.38 -18.00
CA GLU A 157 -7.90 21.82 -17.68
C GLU A 157 -8.32 22.04 -16.23
N ILE A 158 -9.36 21.33 -15.76
CA ILE A 158 -9.82 21.41 -14.36
C ILE A 158 -8.70 21.02 -13.38
N LEU A 159 -7.97 19.94 -13.67
CA LEU A 159 -6.84 19.50 -12.83
C LEU A 159 -5.70 20.53 -12.79
N GLN A 160 -5.43 21.23 -13.90
CA GLN A 160 -4.44 22.30 -13.94
C GLN A 160 -4.88 23.50 -13.08
N GLU A 161 -6.16 23.87 -13.11
CA GLU A 161 -6.72 24.94 -12.28
C GLU A 161 -6.64 24.58 -10.78
N GLU A 162 -6.99 23.34 -10.41
CA GLU A 162 -6.87 22.86 -9.03
C GLU A 162 -5.42 22.84 -8.56
N PHE A 163 -4.49 22.39 -9.41
CA PHE A 163 -3.07 22.43 -9.11
C PHE A 163 -2.56 23.85 -8.86
N GLN A 164 -2.97 24.81 -9.70
CA GLN A 164 -2.62 26.21 -9.52
C GLN A 164 -3.20 26.79 -8.22
N ALA A 165 -4.44 26.43 -7.87
CA ALA A 165 -5.06 26.85 -6.62
C ALA A 165 -4.32 26.28 -5.39
N LEU A 166 -3.89 25.02 -5.44
CA LEU A 166 -3.08 24.39 -4.40
C LEU A 166 -1.71 25.06 -4.27
N GLN A 167 -1.06 25.37 -5.39
CA GLN A 167 0.23 26.06 -5.39
C GLN A 167 0.12 27.43 -4.71
N ASN A 168 -0.91 28.22 -5.04
CA ASN A 168 -1.17 29.50 -4.38
C ASN A 168 -1.40 29.34 -2.87
N LYS A 169 -2.05 28.25 -2.45
CA LYS A 169 -2.30 27.96 -1.02
C LYS A 169 -1.02 27.57 -0.28
N ILE A 170 -0.13 26.80 -0.92
CA ILE A 170 1.20 26.47 -0.39
C ILE A 170 2.03 27.76 -0.22
N ASP A 171 2.04 28.63 -1.22
CA ASP A 171 2.77 29.90 -1.15
C ASP A 171 2.24 30.79 -0.01
N GLN A 172 0.92 30.84 0.18
CA GLN A 172 0.29 31.55 1.29
C GLN A 172 0.69 30.97 2.66
N LEU A 173 0.66 29.65 2.81
CA LEU A 173 1.09 28.98 4.05
C LEU A 173 2.57 29.22 4.34
N GLN A 174 3.41 29.29 3.31
CA GLN A 174 4.83 29.57 3.46
C GLN A 174 5.08 31.02 3.92
N ILE A 175 4.29 31.97 3.43
CA ILE A 175 4.29 33.35 3.92
C ILE A 175 3.91 33.39 5.41
N ASP A 176 2.84 32.70 5.79
CA ASP A 176 2.36 32.72 7.17
C ASP A 176 3.31 31.99 8.13
N TYR A 177 3.94 30.90 7.69
CA TYR A 177 5.03 30.24 8.42
C TYR A 177 6.21 31.19 8.66
N ASN A 178 6.62 31.94 7.63
CA ASN A 178 7.72 32.90 7.76
C ASN A 178 7.39 34.08 8.70
N LYS A 179 6.10 34.43 8.88
CA LYS A 179 5.68 35.42 9.87
C LYS A 179 5.76 34.90 11.31
N VAL A 180 5.40 33.64 11.55
CA VAL A 180 5.34 33.05 12.91
C VAL A 180 6.71 32.59 13.39
N LYS A 181 7.55 32.08 12.49
CA LYS A 181 8.90 31.56 12.79
C LYS A 181 9.77 32.46 13.69
N PRO A 182 9.91 33.79 13.45
CA PRO A 182 10.75 34.62 14.31
C PRO A 182 10.23 34.75 15.75
N ALA A 183 8.90 34.79 15.94
CA ALA A 183 8.31 34.87 17.28
C ALA A 183 8.55 33.59 18.09
N CYS A 184 8.46 32.42 17.44
CA CYS A 184 8.81 31.15 18.08
C CYS A 184 10.30 31.09 18.47
N LEU A 185 11.19 31.56 17.60
CA LEU A 185 12.63 31.60 17.87
C LEU A 185 12.97 32.53 19.04
N GLU A 186 12.27 33.67 19.15
CA GLU A 186 12.43 34.60 20.28
C GLU A 186 11.97 33.97 21.60
N LEU A 187 10.83 33.26 21.60
CA LEU A 187 10.33 32.53 22.76
C LEU A 187 11.29 31.41 23.21
N GLU A 188 11.88 30.67 22.27
CA GLU A 188 12.89 29.66 22.57
C GLU A 188 14.13 30.26 23.24
N GLN A 189 14.62 31.41 22.75
CA GLN A 189 15.74 32.13 23.37
C GLN A 189 15.39 32.62 24.79
N GLN A 190 14.16 33.11 25.01
CA GLN A 190 13.69 33.51 26.34
C GLN A 190 13.62 32.30 27.28
N LEU A 191 13.17 31.14 26.81
CA LEU A 191 13.14 29.92 27.61
C LEU A 191 14.54 29.45 27.98
N GLU A 192 15.49 29.44 27.04
CA GLU A 192 16.87 29.05 27.32
C GLU A 192 17.55 29.97 28.34
N THR A 193 17.32 31.28 28.23
CA THR A 193 17.86 32.26 29.18
C THR A 193 17.27 32.08 30.58
N ALA A 194 15.95 31.87 30.69
CA ALA A 194 15.30 31.57 31.95
C ALA A 194 15.84 30.27 32.58
N GLN A 195 16.04 29.21 31.79
CA GLN A 195 16.61 27.95 32.26
C GLN A 195 18.05 28.12 32.78
N ARG A 196 18.88 28.93 32.11
CA ARG A 196 20.24 29.23 32.59
C ARG A 196 20.22 29.97 33.93
N ILE A 197 19.34 30.96 34.08
CA ILE A 197 19.20 31.72 35.33
C ILE A 197 18.74 30.79 36.46
N ASN A 198 17.72 29.96 36.23
CA ASN A 198 17.25 29.00 37.23
C ASN A 198 18.37 28.06 37.69
N LYS A 199 19.17 27.55 36.75
CA LYS A 199 20.32 26.70 37.09
C LYS A 199 21.37 27.42 37.94
N GLN A 200 21.66 28.69 37.64
CA GLN A 200 22.57 29.50 38.46
C GLN A 200 22.04 29.67 39.89
N ILE A 201 20.74 29.94 40.04
CA ILE A 201 20.11 30.07 41.36
C ILE A 201 20.17 28.75 42.13
N GLU A 202 19.93 27.61 41.46
CA GLU A 202 20.06 26.28 42.07
C GLU A 202 21.48 26.01 42.57
N ASP A 203 22.50 26.33 41.75
CA ASP A 203 23.91 26.17 42.11
C ASP A 203 24.29 27.06 43.31
N GLU A 204 23.86 28.33 43.33
CA GLU A 204 24.08 29.26 44.46
C GLU A 204 23.39 28.76 45.74
N LEU A 205 22.15 28.28 45.62
CA LEU A 205 21.38 27.77 46.76
C LEU A 205 21.99 26.49 47.33
N LEU A 206 22.57 25.65 46.48
CA LEU A 206 23.33 24.47 46.90
C LEU A 206 24.58 24.86 47.69
N VAL A 207 25.35 25.85 47.22
CA VAL A 207 26.52 26.36 47.94
C VAL A 207 26.12 26.93 49.30
N TYR A 208 25.06 27.73 49.35
CA TYR A 208 24.57 28.31 50.60
C TYR A 208 24.13 27.23 51.61
N LYS A 209 23.37 26.22 51.17
CA LYS A 209 22.96 25.10 52.02
C LYS A 209 24.15 24.29 52.53
N ASN A 210 25.16 24.04 51.71
CA ASN A 210 26.38 23.35 52.12
C ASN A 210 27.16 24.15 53.18
N GLN A 211 27.22 25.48 53.06
CA GLN A 211 27.82 26.33 54.08
C GLN A 211 27.05 26.28 55.40
N GLN A 212 25.71 26.33 55.36
CA GLN A 212 24.89 26.18 56.56
C GLN A 212 25.09 24.82 57.24
N ALA A 213 25.09 23.72 56.45
CA ALA A 213 25.34 22.38 56.97
C ALA A 213 26.71 22.30 57.66
N ALA A 214 27.77 22.84 57.04
CA ALA A 214 29.10 22.88 57.63
C ALA A 214 29.17 23.68 58.94
N MET A 215 28.42 24.79 59.06
CA MET A 215 28.34 25.54 60.31
C MET A 215 27.63 24.73 61.41
N HIS A 216 26.51 24.08 61.08
CA HIS A 216 25.80 23.24 62.03
C HIS A 216 26.64 22.03 62.47
N ASP A 217 27.38 21.41 61.56
CA ASP A 217 28.31 20.32 61.89
C ASP A 217 29.41 20.79 62.84
N TYR A 218 29.94 22.00 62.63
CA TYR A 218 30.92 22.61 63.53
C TYR A 218 30.34 22.88 64.92
N GLU A 219 29.11 23.42 65.01
CA GLU A 219 28.42 23.64 66.28
C GLU A 219 28.13 22.33 67.01
N ASN A 220 27.69 21.30 66.29
CA ASN A 220 27.45 19.96 66.82
C ASN A 220 28.74 19.32 67.34
N ALA A 221 29.85 19.44 66.61
CA ALA A 221 31.16 18.95 67.04
C ALA A 221 31.62 19.66 68.33
N LYS A 222 31.43 20.97 68.42
CA LYS A 222 31.74 21.75 69.64
C LYS A 222 30.86 21.35 70.82
N PHE A 223 29.58 21.05 70.57
CA PHE A 223 28.67 20.56 71.61
C PHE A 223 29.07 19.17 72.10
N LEU A 224 29.44 18.26 71.18
CA LEU A 224 29.96 16.92 71.49
C LEU A 224 31.23 16.98 72.35
N ASP A 225 32.21 17.82 71.99
CA ASP A 225 33.43 18.04 72.79
C ASP A 225 33.10 18.54 74.21
N LYS A 226 32.14 19.45 74.34
CA LYS A 226 31.68 19.94 75.65
C LYS A 226 30.98 18.85 76.47
N CYS A 227 30.19 17.98 75.84
CA CYS A 227 29.56 16.85 76.51
C CYS A 227 30.57 15.78 76.91
N GLN A 228 31.55 15.47 76.05
CA GLN A 228 32.63 14.54 76.37
C GLN A 228 33.43 15.01 77.60
N LYS A 229 33.80 16.30 77.65
CA LYS A 229 34.47 16.88 78.81
C LYS A 229 33.64 16.81 80.10
N LYS A 230 32.31 16.96 80.02
CA LYS A 230 31.43 16.78 81.19
C LYS A 230 31.34 15.32 81.65
N VAL A 231 31.31 14.37 80.71
CA VAL A 231 31.32 12.93 81.01
C VAL A 231 32.66 12.51 81.63
N GLU A 232 33.78 13.07 81.18
CA GLU A 232 35.10 12.84 81.78
C GLU A 232 35.21 13.38 83.21
N VAL A 233 34.61 14.55 83.48
CA VAL A 233 34.52 15.09 84.85
C VAL A 233 33.63 14.23 85.75
N GLN A 234 32.50 13.73 85.25
CA GLN A 234 31.64 12.81 86.00
C GLN A 234 32.31 11.46 86.29
N LYS A 235 33.15 10.95 85.38
CA LYS A 235 33.98 9.74 85.61
C LYS A 235 35.07 9.95 86.67
N GLN A 236 35.48 11.18 86.95
CA GLN A 236 36.41 11.49 88.05
C GLN A 236 35.71 11.60 89.41
N ASP A 237 34.41 11.92 89.44
CA ASP A 237 33.61 12.02 90.66
C ASP A 237 33.00 10.66 91.11
N GLU A 238 32.92 9.65 90.22
CA GLU A 238 32.47 8.29 90.54
C GLU A 238 33.61 7.32 90.93
N GLY A 239 34.69 7.87 91.49
CA GLY A 239 35.80 7.10 92.04
C GLY A 239 35.55 6.53 93.44
N ASN A 240 34.49 5.73 93.63
CA ASN A 240 34.36 4.69 94.66
C ASN A 240 32.91 4.19 94.72
N ILE A 241 32.66 2.96 94.28
CA ILE A 241 31.91 1.91 94.98
C ILE A 241 32.10 0.60 94.21
N PHE A 242 32.60 -0.40 94.95
CA PHE A 242 32.70 -1.83 94.61
C PHE A 242 31.30 -2.45 94.47
N PHE A 243 31.06 -3.34 93.50
CA PHE A 243 30.24 -4.57 93.55
C PHE A 243 30.45 -5.32 92.22
N ASP A 244 31.18 -6.44 92.24
CA ASP A 244 30.73 -7.84 92.37
C ASP A 244 30.15 -8.43 91.08
N ASP A 245 30.73 -9.58 90.72
CA ASP A 245 30.51 -10.40 89.54
C ASP A 245 29.05 -10.82 89.37
N ASP A 246 28.46 -10.47 88.23
CA ASP A 246 27.71 -11.38 87.35
C ASP A 246 27.16 -10.60 86.15
N VAL A 247 27.44 -11.08 84.93
CA VAL A 247 26.61 -11.04 83.70
C VAL A 247 27.48 -11.06 82.41
N VAL A 248 27.40 -12.21 81.74
CA VAL A 248 27.50 -12.51 80.29
C VAL A 248 28.53 -11.75 79.43
N PHE A 249 29.57 -12.46 79.03
CA PHE A 249 30.55 -12.09 78.00
C PHE A 249 29.99 -12.37 76.59
N ILE A 250 29.77 -11.33 75.77
CA ILE A 250 29.60 -11.43 74.31
C ILE A 250 30.90 -10.91 73.64
N PRO A 251 31.50 -11.62 72.66
CA PRO A 251 32.74 -11.16 72.02
C PRO A 251 32.57 -9.92 71.14
N SER A 252 33.62 -9.10 71.13
CA SER A 252 33.80 -7.81 70.45
C SER A 252 33.34 -7.72 68.98
N MET A 253 32.48 -6.74 68.69
CA MET A 253 32.29 -6.22 67.33
C MET A 253 33.35 -5.16 67.01
N LYS A 254 34.10 -5.40 65.92
CA LYS A 254 34.91 -4.38 65.24
C LYS A 254 34.00 -3.51 64.37
N SER A 255 34.21 -2.20 64.51
CA SER A 255 34.00 -1.12 63.53
C SER A 255 32.86 -1.28 62.51
N SER A 256 31.83 -0.46 62.66
CA SER A 256 30.97 -0.07 61.54
C SER A 256 30.56 1.40 61.71
N SER A 257 31.22 2.22 60.89
CA SER A 257 30.58 3.36 60.24
C SER A 257 29.27 2.91 59.58
N ASP A 258 28.36 3.87 59.46
CA ASP A 258 27.06 3.78 58.80
C ASP A 258 25.93 3.17 59.66
N LEU A 259 25.10 4.05 60.23
CA LEU A 259 23.65 4.11 59.99
C LEU A 259 22.97 5.03 61.02
N TYR A 260 22.44 6.15 60.56
CA TYR A 260 21.11 6.62 60.97
C TYR A 260 20.45 7.23 59.73
N GLN A 261 19.53 6.45 59.15
CA GLN A 261 18.57 6.88 58.14
C GLN A 261 17.27 7.36 58.82
N ASP A 262 16.56 8.19 58.06
CA ASP A 262 15.20 8.74 58.25
C ASP A 262 14.14 7.80 58.86
N PRO A 263 13.01 8.36 59.31
CA PRO A 263 11.74 7.63 59.31
C PRO A 263 10.62 8.32 58.50
N CYS A 264 9.81 7.45 57.85
CA CYS A 264 8.43 7.58 57.31
C CYS A 264 8.35 7.57 55.76
N VAL A 265 7.63 6.69 55.03
CA VAL A 265 6.65 5.61 55.32
C VAL A 265 6.69 4.55 54.20
N ASN A 266 6.51 3.28 54.62
CA ASN A 266 6.38 2.00 53.90
C ASN A 266 5.37 1.91 52.73
N SER A 267 5.69 1.10 51.72
CA SER A 267 5.31 -0.34 51.62
C SER A 267 5.65 -0.90 50.22
N ASN A 268 6.63 -1.81 50.05
CA ASN A 268 6.58 -3.28 50.24
C ASN A 268 5.67 -4.00 49.20
N LEU A 269 6.07 -4.99 48.39
CA LEU A 269 6.89 -6.18 48.67
C LEU A 269 7.13 -7.03 47.37
N PHE A 270 8.19 -7.87 47.41
CA PHE A 270 8.59 -9.00 46.53
C PHE A 270 9.28 -8.64 45.19
N GLY A 271 10.48 -9.12 44.85
CA GLY A 271 11.41 -10.00 45.56
C GLY A 271 12.62 -10.28 44.67
N ASP A 272 13.82 -9.92 45.12
CA ASP A 272 15.08 -10.29 44.47
C ASP A 272 15.67 -11.48 45.19
N GLY A 273 15.63 -12.61 44.49
CA GLY A 273 16.20 -13.87 44.92
C GLY A 273 16.30 -14.83 43.75
N TYR A 274 16.90 -14.43 42.62
CA TYR A 274 17.25 -15.34 41.52
C TYR A 274 18.44 -14.92 40.62
N ASP A 275 19.33 -14.02 41.06
CA ASP A 275 20.45 -13.54 40.22
C ASP A 275 21.81 -14.23 40.44
N GLN A 276 21.82 -15.43 41.04
CA GLN A 276 23.04 -16.26 41.12
C GLN A 276 23.01 -17.59 40.37
N ILE A 277 22.04 -17.81 39.46
CA ILE A 277 22.01 -19.00 38.59
C ILE A 277 22.19 -18.67 37.09
N CYS A 278 22.14 -17.40 36.69
CA CYS A 278 22.15 -17.03 35.27
C CYS A 278 23.52 -16.71 34.64
N ASN A 279 24.63 -16.84 35.39
CA ASN A 279 25.98 -16.59 34.83
C ASN A 279 26.79 -17.86 34.49
N SER A 280 26.21 -19.06 34.61
CA SER A 280 26.91 -20.32 34.26
C SER A 280 26.41 -21.00 32.98
N TYR A 281 25.32 -20.53 32.35
CA TYR A 281 24.78 -21.12 31.11
C TYR A 281 25.26 -20.42 29.83
N ASP A 282 25.65 -19.14 29.90
CA ASP A 282 26.11 -18.37 28.73
C ASP A 282 27.58 -18.62 28.35
N GLU A 283 28.38 -19.23 29.23
CA GLU A 283 29.74 -19.66 28.88
C GLU A 283 29.76 -20.99 28.11
N SER A 284 28.77 -21.88 28.29
CA SER A 284 28.75 -23.19 27.63
C SER A 284 28.33 -23.10 26.16
N LEU A 285 27.34 -22.25 25.84
CA LEU A 285 26.88 -22.01 24.47
C LEU A 285 27.90 -21.23 23.61
N ASN A 286 28.73 -20.39 24.24
CA ASN A 286 29.80 -19.66 23.57
C ASN A 286 31.06 -20.49 23.31
N ARG A 287 31.26 -21.62 24.02
CA ARG A 287 32.32 -22.60 23.71
C ARG A 287 31.94 -23.50 22.52
N GLU A 288 30.67 -23.88 22.39
CA GLU A 288 30.21 -24.68 21.22
C GLU A 288 30.16 -23.85 19.92
N ARG A 289 29.75 -22.58 19.97
CA ARG A 289 29.77 -21.70 18.77
C ARG A 289 31.17 -21.41 18.24
N LYS A 290 32.18 -21.34 19.12
CA LYS A 290 33.60 -21.18 18.70
C LYS A 290 34.20 -22.46 18.13
N SER A 291 33.72 -23.64 18.52
CA SER A 291 34.16 -24.93 17.96
C SER A 291 33.62 -25.15 16.54
N ILE A 292 32.37 -24.78 16.26
CA ILE A 292 31.75 -24.94 14.93
C ILE A 292 32.34 -23.96 13.91
N ALA A 293 32.70 -22.73 14.33
CA ALA A 293 33.34 -21.75 13.46
C ALA A 293 34.80 -22.09 13.09
N GLN A 294 35.47 -22.99 13.84
CA GLN A 294 36.82 -23.46 13.50
C GLN A 294 36.82 -24.65 12.52
N GLY A 295 35.70 -25.38 12.39
CA GLY A 295 35.59 -26.55 11.49
C GLY A 295 35.42 -26.22 10.00
N LEU A 296 35.01 -24.99 9.63
CA LEU A 296 34.75 -24.60 8.23
C LEU A 296 35.89 -23.80 7.58
N SER A 297 37.08 -23.76 8.19
CA SER A 297 38.23 -23.02 7.66
C SER A 297 39.23 -23.86 6.85
N ASN A 298 39.00 -25.17 6.70
CA ASN A 298 39.83 -26.04 5.88
C ASN A 298 39.18 -26.33 4.52
N GLY A 299 39.43 -25.47 3.54
CA GLY A 299 39.19 -25.76 2.12
C GLY A 299 38.63 -24.59 1.32
N GLY A 300 39.49 -23.89 0.57
CA GLY A 300 39.14 -23.29 -0.73
C GLY A 300 38.31 -22.00 -0.82
N GLY A 301 37.91 -21.35 0.28
CA GLY A 301 36.96 -20.20 0.21
C GLY A 301 37.54 -18.77 0.23
N LYS A 302 38.86 -18.57 0.37
CA LYS A 302 39.44 -17.22 0.65
C LYS A 302 39.53 -16.26 -0.54
N LEU A 303 39.24 -16.72 -1.77
CA LEU A 303 39.32 -15.89 -2.98
C LEU A 303 37.98 -15.25 -3.39
N LEU A 304 36.84 -15.80 -2.98
CA LEU A 304 35.51 -15.27 -3.34
C LEU A 304 35.01 -14.17 -2.39
N THR A 305 35.39 -14.19 -1.11
CA THR A 305 34.94 -13.19 -0.12
C THR A 305 35.58 -11.82 -0.30
N ASN A 306 36.80 -11.76 -0.86
CA ASN A 306 37.49 -10.49 -1.09
C ASN A 306 37.04 -9.76 -2.37
N LEU A 307 36.44 -10.47 -3.32
CA LEU A 307 35.83 -9.87 -4.52
C LEU A 307 34.45 -9.26 -4.22
N VAL A 308 33.63 -9.91 -3.39
CA VAL A 308 32.33 -9.38 -2.98
C VAL A 308 32.48 -8.16 -2.05
N ARG A 309 33.47 -8.16 -1.15
CA ARG A 309 33.69 -7.04 -0.21
C ARG A 309 34.22 -5.76 -0.87
N LYS A 310 34.82 -5.83 -2.06
CA LYS A 310 35.23 -4.65 -2.83
C LYS A 310 34.07 -3.99 -3.60
N PHE A 311 33.01 -4.73 -3.93
CA PHE A 311 31.84 -4.17 -4.62
C PHE A 311 30.80 -3.55 -3.68
N THR A 312 30.73 -3.98 -2.42
CA THR A 312 29.72 -3.46 -1.45
C THR A 312 30.14 -2.19 -0.71
N ASN A 313 31.43 -1.86 -0.67
CA ASN A 313 31.94 -0.74 0.13
C ASN A 313 32.02 0.61 -0.63
N GLY A 314 31.47 0.68 -1.84
CA GLY A 314 31.43 1.90 -2.65
C GLY A 314 30.09 2.65 -2.65
N MET A 315 29.04 2.13 -2.00
CA MET A 315 27.68 2.67 -2.12
C MET A 315 26.93 2.86 -0.80
N HIS A 316 27.63 3.11 0.31
CA HIS A 316 26.98 3.53 1.56
C HIS A 316 27.58 4.83 2.07
N ASN A 317 27.34 5.90 1.32
CA ASN A 317 27.31 7.25 1.85
C ASN A 317 26.37 8.06 0.97
N ASN A 318 25.10 8.13 1.37
CA ASN A 318 24.26 9.33 1.30
C ASN A 318 22.88 9.03 1.93
N SER A 319 22.67 9.61 3.11
CA SER A 319 21.48 10.36 3.52
C SER A 319 20.06 9.85 3.23
N ILE A 320 19.83 8.54 3.08
CA ILE A 320 18.48 7.95 2.98
C ILE A 320 18.15 7.00 4.16
N ASP A 321 19.15 6.50 4.88
CA ASP A 321 18.96 5.59 6.04
C ASP A 321 18.55 6.28 7.35
N LYS A 322 18.50 7.62 7.39
CA LYS A 322 18.09 8.36 8.59
C LYS A 322 16.58 8.60 8.69
N LEU A 323 15.81 8.35 7.63
CA LEU A 323 14.34 8.51 7.61
C LEU A 323 13.57 7.20 7.73
N TYR A 324 14.25 6.04 7.68
CA TYR A 324 13.61 4.72 7.81
C TYR A 324 13.89 4.02 9.15
N ARG A 325 14.55 4.68 10.12
CA ARG A 325 14.70 4.15 11.49
C ARG A 325 13.50 4.46 12.38
N THR A 326 12.30 4.10 11.93
CA THR A 326 11.12 3.92 12.79
C THR A 326 10.41 2.59 12.57
N SER A 327 10.94 1.69 11.75
CA SER A 327 10.58 0.28 11.85
C SER A 327 11.52 -0.39 12.85
N THR A 328 11.07 -0.51 14.08
CA THR A 328 11.65 -1.46 15.04
C THR A 328 11.56 -2.85 14.40
N ASN A 329 12.67 -3.33 13.83
CA ASN A 329 12.86 -4.75 13.57
C ASN A 329 12.60 -5.49 14.88
N CYS A 330 11.43 -6.11 15.03
CA CYS A 330 11.15 -7.00 16.14
C CYS A 330 12.05 -8.23 16.02
N SER A 331 13.24 -8.16 16.59
CA SER A 331 14.22 -9.25 16.59
C SER A 331 13.92 -10.32 17.64
N ILE A 332 12.93 -10.11 18.51
CA ILE A 332 12.37 -11.13 19.43
C ILE A 332 10.85 -10.93 19.47
N ALA A 333 10.10 -11.81 18.80
CA ALA A 333 8.67 -11.94 19.04
C ALA A 333 8.49 -12.79 20.31
N SER A 334 8.49 -12.15 21.48
CA SER A 334 8.00 -12.82 22.69
C SER A 334 6.51 -13.09 22.49
N ILE A 335 6.10 -14.35 22.53
CA ILE A 335 4.68 -14.71 22.50
C ILE A 335 4.01 -13.94 23.65
N PRO A 336 3.06 -13.03 23.39
CA PRO A 336 2.44 -12.26 24.45
C PRO A 336 1.65 -13.21 25.35
N THR A 337 2.20 -13.54 26.51
CA THR A 337 1.57 -14.44 27.50
C THR A 337 0.53 -13.72 28.36
N ARG A 338 0.46 -12.39 28.31
CA ARG A 338 -0.42 -11.57 29.14
C ARG A 338 -1.40 -10.77 28.28
N ILE A 339 -2.69 -10.94 28.56
CA ILE A 339 -3.76 -10.10 28.01
C ILE A 339 -3.53 -8.68 28.53
N LYS A 340 -3.37 -7.71 27.62
CA LYS A 340 -3.13 -6.29 27.96
C LYS A 340 -4.42 -5.55 28.32
N ALA A 341 -5.52 -5.89 27.65
CA ALA A 341 -6.84 -5.31 27.90
C ALA A 341 -7.92 -6.29 27.42
N SER A 342 -9.05 -6.34 28.14
CA SER A 342 -10.26 -7.09 27.76
C SER A 342 -11.47 -6.24 28.14
N TRP A 343 -12.37 -6.01 27.18
CA TRP A 343 -13.56 -5.20 27.39
C TRP A 343 -14.69 -5.72 26.52
N ASN A 344 -15.92 -5.49 26.98
CA ASN A 344 -17.11 -5.84 26.22
C ASN A 344 -17.47 -4.66 25.30
N CYS A 345 -17.30 -4.87 24.01
CA CYS A 345 -17.68 -3.91 22.97
C CYS A 345 -19.22 -3.82 22.86
N THR A 346 -19.88 -4.98 22.83
CA THR A 346 -21.32 -5.16 22.66
C THR A 346 -21.77 -6.48 23.32
N ASP A 347 -23.08 -6.62 23.52
CA ASP A 347 -23.72 -7.88 23.96
C ASP A 347 -23.95 -8.86 22.80
N LEU A 348 -23.55 -8.48 21.59
CA LEU A 348 -23.75 -9.23 20.35
C LEU A 348 -22.42 -9.68 19.74
N GLU A 349 -22.49 -10.58 18.76
CA GLU A 349 -21.31 -11.16 18.12
C GLU A 349 -20.54 -10.11 17.30
N VAL A 350 -19.21 -10.12 17.44
CA VAL A 350 -18.29 -9.32 16.63
C VAL A 350 -17.71 -10.22 15.55
N TYR A 351 -17.90 -9.85 14.28
CA TYR A 351 -17.39 -10.64 13.15
C TYR A 351 -16.11 -10.06 12.54
N ALA A 352 -15.91 -8.74 12.64
CA ALA A 352 -14.77 -8.07 12.04
C ALA A 352 -14.13 -7.05 12.98
N LEU A 353 -12.80 -6.94 12.87
CA LEU A 353 -11.97 -6.04 13.66
C LEU A 353 -10.84 -5.52 12.78
N GLN A 354 -10.64 -4.21 12.78
CA GLN A 354 -9.57 -3.58 12.01
C GLN A 354 -9.06 -2.34 12.75
N PHE A 355 -7.74 -2.18 12.81
CA PHE A 355 -7.12 -0.95 13.30
C PHE A 355 -6.99 0.06 12.17
N GLN A 356 -7.17 1.34 12.49
CA GLN A 356 -6.77 2.46 11.63
C GLN A 356 -5.26 2.39 11.39
N PRO A 357 -4.74 2.83 10.22
CA PRO A 357 -3.30 2.83 9.94
C PRO A 357 -2.43 3.56 10.99
N SER A 358 -2.96 4.59 11.66
CA SER A 358 -2.27 5.29 12.76
C SER A 358 -2.23 4.51 14.08
N GLY A 359 -3.08 3.48 14.23
CA GLY A 359 -3.23 2.69 15.45
C GLY A 359 -4.08 3.33 16.55
N SER A 360 -4.51 4.59 16.38
CA SER A 360 -5.28 5.33 17.39
C SER A 360 -6.73 4.84 17.53
N ILE A 361 -7.32 4.37 16.43
CA ILE A 361 -8.73 4.00 16.39
C ILE A 361 -8.88 2.54 15.95
N LEU A 362 -9.78 1.83 16.62
CA LEU A 362 -10.19 0.47 16.31
C LEU A 362 -11.63 0.44 15.86
N ALA A 363 -11.89 -0.16 14.69
CA ALA A 363 -13.23 -0.43 14.21
C ALA A 363 -13.64 -1.86 14.53
N THR A 364 -14.88 -2.01 15.01
CA THR A 364 -15.50 -3.32 15.29
C THR A 364 -16.82 -3.43 14.53
N GLY A 365 -16.97 -4.50 13.76
CA GLY A 365 -18.17 -4.83 13.00
C GLY A 365 -19.00 -5.85 13.75
N CYS A 366 -20.24 -5.51 14.06
CA CYS A 366 -21.12 -6.31 14.90
C CYS A 366 -22.33 -6.87 14.15
N SER A 367 -22.96 -7.88 14.77
CA SER A 367 -24.26 -8.40 14.34
C SER A 367 -25.42 -7.44 14.62
N ASP A 368 -25.19 -6.36 15.38
CA ASP A 368 -26.12 -5.25 15.62
C ASP A 368 -26.35 -4.36 14.38
N LYS A 369 -25.65 -4.67 13.27
CA LYS A 369 -25.68 -3.93 12.00
C LYS A 369 -24.96 -2.59 12.05
N MET A 370 -24.07 -2.40 13.01
CA MET A 370 -23.34 -1.17 13.23
C MET A 370 -21.84 -1.40 13.15
N VAL A 371 -21.13 -0.31 12.89
CA VAL A 371 -19.68 -0.25 13.10
C VAL A 371 -19.42 0.65 14.30
N HIS A 372 -18.77 0.12 15.33
CA HIS A 372 -18.33 0.94 16.46
C HIS A 372 -16.87 1.31 16.31
N LEU A 373 -16.54 2.56 16.64
CA LEU A 373 -15.19 3.09 16.67
C LEU A 373 -14.76 3.33 18.10
N TRP A 374 -13.56 2.87 18.42
CA TRP A 374 -12.97 2.92 19.75
C TRP A 374 -11.65 3.65 19.65
N GLU A 375 -11.49 4.69 20.45
CA GLU A 375 -10.19 5.35 20.59
C GLU A 375 -9.35 4.58 21.60
N ILE A 376 -8.15 4.19 21.20
CA ILE A 376 -7.21 3.42 22.00
C ILE A 376 -6.05 4.31 22.38
N SER A 377 -5.97 4.67 23.65
CA SER A 377 -4.81 5.34 24.21
C SER A 377 -3.73 4.33 24.58
N SER A 378 -2.45 4.76 24.55
CA SER A 378 -1.29 3.95 24.94
C SER A 378 -1.34 3.40 26.38
N ILE A 379 -2.26 3.91 27.20
CA ILE A 379 -2.45 3.54 28.62
C ILE A 379 -3.51 2.41 28.76
N GLY A 380 -4.10 1.94 27.67
CA GLY A 380 -5.15 0.92 27.68
C GLY A 380 -6.52 1.46 28.11
N GLN A 381 -6.66 2.79 28.23
CA GLN A 381 -7.98 3.42 28.34
C GLN A 381 -8.62 3.47 26.96
N GLN A 382 -9.90 3.14 26.93
CA GLN A 382 -10.68 2.99 25.72
C GLN A 382 -11.99 3.72 25.88
N GLU A 383 -12.24 4.63 24.96
CA GLU A 383 -13.47 5.36 24.89
C GLU A 383 -14.17 5.06 23.58
N LYS A 384 -15.48 4.82 23.67
CA LYS A 384 -16.31 4.65 22.50
C LYS A 384 -16.41 6.00 21.78
N TYR A 385 -15.68 6.13 20.68
CA TYR A 385 -15.61 7.37 19.92
C TYR A 385 -16.93 7.64 19.19
N CYS A 386 -17.44 6.65 18.45
CA CYS A 386 -18.74 6.76 17.78
C CYS A 386 -19.32 5.41 17.35
N SER A 387 -20.58 5.43 16.89
CA SER A 387 -21.22 4.31 16.21
C SER A 387 -21.77 4.78 14.87
N LEU A 388 -21.42 4.06 13.81
CA LEU A 388 -21.84 4.34 12.45
C LEU A 388 -23.07 3.49 12.16
N GLN A 389 -24.18 4.19 11.91
CA GLN A 389 -25.48 3.59 11.64
C GLN A 389 -25.79 3.57 10.13
N GLY A 390 -26.80 2.79 9.74
CA GLY A 390 -27.36 2.80 8.38
C GLY A 390 -27.17 1.51 7.57
N SER A 391 -26.47 0.51 8.11
CA SER A 391 -26.34 -0.79 7.44
C SER A 391 -27.58 -1.66 7.68
N GLN A 392 -27.95 -2.50 6.71
CA GLN A 392 -29.17 -3.31 6.77
C GLN A 392 -28.97 -4.73 7.33
N GLY A 393 -27.73 -5.13 7.62
CA GLY A 393 -27.37 -6.49 8.07
C GLY A 393 -26.07 -6.51 8.87
N ALA A 394 -25.63 -7.70 9.28
CA ALA A 394 -24.44 -7.86 10.09
C ALA A 394 -23.18 -7.47 9.32
N ILE A 395 -22.22 -6.84 10.00
CA ILE A 395 -20.96 -6.42 9.40
C ILE A 395 -19.93 -7.54 9.52
N ASN A 396 -19.59 -8.17 8.40
CA ASN A 396 -18.67 -9.32 8.36
C ASN A 396 -17.23 -8.96 8.00
N ALA A 397 -17.03 -7.80 7.38
CA ALA A 397 -15.73 -7.34 6.92
C ALA A 397 -15.58 -5.85 7.15
N LEU A 398 -14.36 -5.43 7.48
CA LEU A 398 -14.00 -4.04 7.69
C LEU A 398 -12.65 -3.73 7.04
N ASP A 399 -12.53 -2.50 6.55
CA ASP A 399 -11.26 -1.94 6.13
C ASP A 399 -11.22 -0.43 6.29
N PHE A 400 -10.02 0.10 6.54
CA PHE A 400 -9.76 1.54 6.52
C PHE A 400 -9.05 1.92 5.24
N ASP A 401 -9.33 3.13 4.76
CA ASP A 401 -8.53 3.74 3.71
C ASP A 401 -7.11 4.05 4.24
N ASN A 402 -6.14 4.25 3.33
CA ASN A 402 -4.75 4.53 3.68
C ASN A 402 -4.58 5.84 4.47
N GLU A 403 -5.43 6.83 4.21
CA GLU A 403 -5.50 8.07 5.01
C GLU A 403 -6.16 7.86 6.37
N GLY A 404 -6.88 6.74 6.54
CA GLY A 404 -7.63 6.45 7.74
C GLY A 404 -8.87 7.31 7.94
N CYS A 405 -9.36 8.06 6.96
CA CYS A 405 -10.54 8.92 7.11
C CYS A 405 -11.87 8.23 6.74
N ARG A 406 -11.79 7.11 6.00
CA ARG A 406 -12.94 6.38 5.47
C ARG A 406 -12.90 4.93 5.95
N ILE A 407 -14.09 4.38 6.19
CA ILE A 407 -14.30 2.99 6.58
C ILE A 407 -15.18 2.33 5.53
N LEU A 408 -14.75 1.17 5.07
CA LEU A 408 -15.50 0.26 4.24
C LEU A 408 -16.00 -0.90 5.11
N ALA A 409 -17.28 -1.22 5.02
CA ALA A 409 -17.80 -2.43 5.65
C ALA A 409 -18.61 -3.29 4.68
N GLY A 410 -18.30 -4.58 4.68
CA GLY A 410 -19.06 -5.61 3.98
C GLY A 410 -20.17 -6.16 4.85
N CYS A 411 -21.41 -6.12 4.33
CA CYS A 411 -22.59 -6.55 5.05
C CYS A 411 -23.07 -7.95 4.64
N SER A 412 -23.79 -8.62 5.54
CA SER A 412 -24.53 -9.84 5.23
C SER A 412 -25.69 -9.63 4.26
N GLY A 413 -26.25 -8.41 4.23
CA GLY A 413 -27.39 -8.04 3.39
C GLY A 413 -27.00 -7.50 2.02
N ASP A 414 -26.08 -8.16 1.31
CA ASP A 414 -25.67 -7.93 -0.08
C ASP A 414 -25.04 -6.58 -0.48
N LYS A 415 -24.95 -5.62 0.45
CA LYS A 415 -24.37 -4.29 0.19
C LYS A 415 -23.07 -4.09 0.93
N ALA A 416 -22.16 -3.31 0.36
CA ALA A 416 -21.06 -2.72 1.10
C ALA A 416 -21.34 -1.24 1.33
N TYR A 417 -20.90 -0.72 2.48
CA TYR A 417 -21.18 0.64 2.92
C TYR A 417 -19.87 1.38 3.18
N ILE A 418 -19.83 2.66 2.82
CA ILE A 418 -18.67 3.53 3.04
C ILE A 418 -19.09 4.66 3.96
N TRP A 419 -18.39 4.80 5.08
CA TRP A 419 -18.56 5.94 5.99
C TRP A 419 -17.32 6.81 5.98
N SER A 420 -17.55 8.11 6.13
CA SER A 420 -16.51 9.04 6.56
C SER A 420 -16.68 9.25 8.06
N TYR A 421 -15.58 9.20 8.81
CA TYR A 421 -15.60 9.49 10.23
C TYR A 421 -14.62 10.64 10.52
N GLY A 422 -15.16 11.76 11.02
CA GLY A 422 -14.50 13.08 11.09
C GLY A 422 -15.55 14.17 11.35
N GLU A 423 -15.36 15.38 10.81
CA GLU A 423 -16.24 16.56 11.01
C GLU A 423 -17.72 16.30 10.63
N GLN A 424 -17.98 15.39 9.70
CA GLN A 424 -19.33 14.88 9.41
C GLN A 424 -19.34 13.36 9.42
N LYS A 425 -19.96 12.78 10.45
CA LYS A 425 -20.22 11.33 10.57
C LYS A 425 -21.38 10.96 9.64
N THR A 426 -21.09 10.76 8.36
CA THR A 426 -22.12 10.47 7.35
C THR A 426 -21.81 9.21 6.57
N LEU A 427 -22.88 8.46 6.27
CA LEU A 427 -22.83 7.43 5.25
C LEU A 427 -22.60 8.14 3.90
N LYS A 428 -21.45 7.88 3.29
CA LYS A 428 -21.04 8.52 2.03
C LYS A 428 -21.69 7.82 0.85
N ASP A 429 -21.52 6.50 0.77
CA ASP A 429 -21.90 5.71 -0.39
C ASP A 429 -22.31 4.29 -0.01
N THR A 430 -23.06 3.65 -0.90
CA THR A 430 -23.48 2.26 -0.78
C THR A 430 -23.21 1.53 -2.10
N CYS A 431 -22.36 0.50 -2.03
CA CYS A 431 -22.06 -0.38 -3.15
C CYS A 431 -23.16 -1.45 -3.24
N THR A 432 -24.02 -1.34 -4.26
CA THR A 432 -25.13 -2.26 -4.51
C THR A 432 -24.87 -3.10 -5.75
N GLY A 433 -25.11 -4.41 -5.68
CA GLY A 433 -24.99 -5.31 -6.84
C GLY A 433 -24.46 -6.71 -6.56
N HIS A 434 -23.99 -7.00 -5.34
CA HIS A 434 -23.82 -8.40 -4.92
C HIS A 434 -25.18 -9.06 -4.70
N GLN A 435 -25.22 -10.39 -4.76
CA GLN A 435 -26.44 -11.19 -4.55
C GLN A 435 -26.31 -12.13 -3.35
N GLY A 436 -25.38 -11.83 -2.44
CA GLY A 436 -25.12 -12.65 -1.28
C GLY A 436 -24.24 -11.94 -0.27
N VAL A 437 -24.04 -12.62 0.86
CA VAL A 437 -23.20 -12.16 1.98
C VAL A 437 -21.83 -11.71 1.47
N ILE A 438 -21.42 -10.50 1.81
CA ILE A 438 -20.06 -10.03 1.59
C ILE A 438 -19.22 -10.54 2.75
N TYR A 439 -18.21 -11.35 2.47
CA TYR A 439 -17.31 -11.89 3.50
C TYR A 439 -16.05 -11.05 3.69
N THR A 440 -15.66 -10.30 2.67
CA THR A 440 -14.41 -9.53 2.70
C THR A 440 -14.52 -8.29 1.83
N CYS A 441 -13.85 -7.23 2.23
CA CYS A 441 -13.81 -5.96 1.52
C CYS A 441 -12.47 -5.27 1.81
N LYS A 442 -11.84 -4.66 0.80
CA LYS A 442 -10.58 -3.93 0.95
C LYS A 442 -10.52 -2.69 0.07
N PHE A 443 -9.89 -1.64 0.56
CA PHE A 443 -9.48 -0.51 -0.28
C PHE A 443 -8.28 -0.93 -1.14
N ILE A 444 -8.34 -0.60 -2.43
CA ILE A 444 -7.20 -0.72 -3.35
C ILE A 444 -6.43 0.60 -3.35
N SER A 445 -7.17 1.70 -3.43
CA SER A 445 -6.68 3.08 -3.44
C SER A 445 -7.79 4.00 -2.92
N GLY A 446 -7.51 5.30 -2.76
CA GLY A 446 -8.53 6.28 -2.36
C GLY A 446 -9.69 6.46 -3.36
N THR A 447 -9.61 5.84 -4.55
CA THR A 447 -10.65 5.88 -5.60
C THR A 447 -11.34 4.53 -5.81
N LYS A 448 -10.69 3.41 -5.50
CA LYS A 448 -11.18 2.06 -5.81
C LYS A 448 -11.18 1.15 -4.60
N LEU A 449 -12.17 0.28 -4.54
CA LEU A 449 -12.27 -0.77 -3.54
C LEU A 449 -12.72 -2.09 -4.18
N VAL A 450 -12.49 -3.18 -3.46
CA VAL A 450 -12.88 -4.52 -3.86
C VAL A 450 -13.70 -5.19 -2.77
N THR A 451 -14.66 -6.01 -3.19
CA THR A 451 -15.50 -6.82 -2.31
C THR A 451 -15.56 -8.26 -2.80
N GLY A 452 -15.49 -9.22 -1.88
CA GLY A 452 -15.63 -10.65 -2.13
C GLY A 452 -16.89 -11.20 -1.45
N SER A 453 -17.69 -11.97 -2.19
CA SER A 453 -19.02 -12.40 -1.74
C SER A 453 -19.25 -13.92 -1.84
N ALA A 454 -20.27 -14.36 -1.10
CA ALA A 454 -20.91 -15.66 -1.21
C ALA A 454 -21.58 -15.91 -2.56
N ASP A 455 -21.85 -14.87 -3.35
CA ASP A 455 -22.41 -15.00 -4.71
C ASP A 455 -21.41 -15.54 -5.75
N ARG A 456 -20.17 -15.83 -5.31
CA ARG A 456 -19.05 -16.36 -6.10
C ARG A 456 -18.42 -15.33 -7.04
N THR A 457 -18.65 -14.05 -6.77
CA THR A 457 -18.04 -12.94 -7.49
C THR A 457 -17.15 -12.10 -6.60
N ILE A 458 -16.17 -11.46 -7.23
CA ILE A 458 -15.37 -10.38 -6.67
C ILE A 458 -15.72 -9.14 -7.49
N LYS A 459 -16.14 -8.06 -6.84
CA LYS A 459 -16.51 -6.81 -7.52
C LYS A 459 -15.53 -5.71 -7.18
N ILE A 460 -15.12 -4.97 -8.20
CA ILE A 460 -14.32 -3.76 -8.07
C ILE A 460 -15.22 -2.56 -8.29
N TRP A 461 -15.14 -1.60 -7.38
CA TRP A 461 -16.00 -0.43 -7.35
C TRP A 461 -15.16 0.83 -7.48
N ASP A 462 -15.70 1.78 -8.20
CA ASP A 462 -15.23 3.15 -8.20
C ASP A 462 -16.07 3.96 -7.21
N ILE A 463 -15.41 4.56 -6.23
CA ILE A 463 -16.02 5.33 -5.15
C ILE A 463 -16.65 6.61 -5.74
N TYR A 464 -15.93 7.32 -6.61
CA TYR A 464 -16.40 8.60 -7.16
C TYR A 464 -17.46 8.36 -8.25
N GLY A 465 -17.26 7.33 -9.07
CA GLY A 465 -18.23 6.92 -10.08
C GLY A 465 -19.47 6.21 -9.50
N ARG A 466 -19.48 5.87 -8.21
CA ARG A 466 -20.58 5.18 -7.49
C ARG A 466 -21.11 3.94 -8.20
N LYS A 467 -20.22 3.22 -8.89
CA LYS A 467 -20.60 2.10 -9.75
C LYS A 467 -19.62 0.94 -9.62
N CYS A 468 -20.14 -0.27 -9.86
CA CYS A 468 -19.31 -1.44 -10.07
C CYS A 468 -18.63 -1.27 -11.43
N ILE A 469 -17.29 -1.17 -11.44
CA ILE A 469 -16.52 -1.04 -12.68
C ILE A 469 -16.14 -2.40 -13.26
N GLN A 470 -16.03 -3.44 -12.43
CA GLN A 470 -15.66 -4.78 -12.88
C GLN A 470 -16.27 -5.85 -11.97
N THR A 471 -16.77 -6.93 -12.58
CA THR A 471 -17.21 -8.14 -11.86
C THR A 471 -16.36 -9.31 -12.32
N LEU A 472 -15.56 -9.84 -11.41
CA LEU A 472 -14.73 -11.02 -11.62
C LEU A 472 -15.48 -12.26 -11.12
N PHE A 473 -15.69 -13.23 -12.00
CA PHE A 473 -16.35 -14.48 -11.64
C PHE A 473 -15.33 -15.46 -11.06
N ALA A 474 -15.35 -15.65 -9.74
CA ALA A 474 -14.39 -16.52 -9.06
C ALA A 474 -14.79 -18.00 -9.05
N GLY A 475 -16.05 -18.32 -9.38
CA GLY A 475 -16.57 -19.69 -9.43
C GLY A 475 -16.82 -20.34 -8.06
N SER A 476 -16.36 -19.73 -6.97
CA SER A 476 -16.53 -20.18 -5.59
C SER A 476 -16.72 -18.99 -4.63
N LYS A 477 -17.29 -19.25 -3.45
CA LYS A 477 -17.44 -18.25 -2.38
C LYS A 477 -16.08 -17.72 -1.96
N CYS A 478 -15.88 -16.42 -2.10
CA CYS A 478 -14.67 -15.72 -1.66
C CYS A 478 -14.79 -15.43 -0.16
N HIS A 479 -13.99 -16.10 0.67
CA HIS A 479 -14.02 -15.89 2.13
C HIS A 479 -13.16 -14.70 2.54
N ASP A 480 -11.99 -14.57 1.94
CA ASP A 480 -11.08 -13.47 2.25
C ASP A 480 -10.28 -13.02 1.03
N LEU A 481 -9.79 -11.79 1.05
CA LEU A 481 -8.96 -11.23 -0.01
C LEU A 481 -7.97 -10.21 0.55
N VAL A 482 -6.87 -10.03 -0.18
CA VAL A 482 -5.81 -9.07 0.14
C VAL A 482 -5.32 -8.37 -1.13
N ILE A 483 -4.80 -7.15 -0.98
CA ILE A 483 -4.28 -6.32 -2.08
C ILE A 483 -2.76 -6.28 -2.03
N LEU A 484 -2.13 -6.78 -3.10
CA LEU A 484 -0.67 -6.89 -3.18
C LEU A 484 -0.04 -5.50 -3.40
N ASP A 485 -0.56 -4.71 -4.33
CA ASP A 485 0.06 -3.46 -4.77
C ASP A 485 -0.97 -2.34 -4.99
N ALA A 486 -0.47 -1.12 -5.18
CA ALA A 486 -1.30 0.02 -5.56
C ALA A 486 -1.85 -0.09 -7.01
N ALA A 487 -1.29 -1.00 -7.81
CA ALA A 487 -1.79 -1.29 -9.15
C ALA A 487 -3.15 -2.01 -9.10
N GLY A 488 -3.44 -2.73 -8.00
CA GLY A 488 -4.72 -3.37 -7.73
C GLY A 488 -4.71 -4.88 -7.95
N THR A 489 -3.56 -5.54 -7.86
CA THR A 489 -3.47 -7.00 -7.90
C THR A 489 -4.18 -7.60 -6.68
N ILE A 490 -5.24 -8.37 -6.91
CA ILE A 490 -6.08 -8.95 -5.86
C ILE A 490 -5.70 -10.42 -5.66
N ILE A 491 -5.48 -10.84 -4.42
CA ILE A 491 -5.36 -12.25 -4.06
C ILE A 491 -6.57 -12.64 -3.23
N SER A 492 -7.24 -13.71 -3.60
CA SER A 492 -8.51 -14.13 -3.01
C SER A 492 -8.48 -15.60 -2.59
N GLY A 493 -9.00 -15.87 -1.40
CA GLY A 493 -9.10 -17.19 -0.78
C GLY A 493 -10.52 -17.72 -0.85
N HIS A 494 -10.68 -18.94 -1.34
CA HIS A 494 -11.98 -19.49 -1.71
C HIS A 494 -12.35 -20.76 -0.95
N TYR A 495 -13.66 -21.01 -0.89
CA TYR A 495 -14.23 -22.24 -0.33
C TYR A 495 -13.87 -23.51 -1.10
N ASP A 496 -13.63 -23.39 -2.42
CA ASP A 496 -13.19 -24.48 -3.30
C ASP A 496 -11.71 -24.84 -3.15
N ARG A 497 -11.09 -24.39 -2.06
CA ARG A 497 -9.72 -24.74 -1.65
C ARG A 497 -8.65 -24.14 -2.57
N LYS A 498 -9.00 -23.06 -3.29
CA LYS A 498 -8.09 -22.34 -4.17
C LYS A 498 -7.77 -20.95 -3.67
N ILE A 499 -6.53 -20.53 -3.86
CA ILE A 499 -6.14 -19.13 -3.84
C ILE A 499 -6.02 -18.65 -5.28
N ARG A 500 -6.64 -17.52 -5.60
CA ARG A 500 -6.65 -16.94 -6.96
C ARG A 500 -6.04 -15.56 -6.95
N ILE A 501 -5.12 -15.33 -7.89
CA ILE A 501 -4.46 -14.05 -8.12
C ILE A 501 -5.06 -13.42 -9.37
N TRP A 502 -5.59 -12.22 -9.21
CA TRP A 502 -6.26 -11.46 -10.26
C TRP A 502 -5.44 -10.24 -10.62
N ASP A 503 -5.28 -10.03 -11.92
CA ASP A 503 -4.76 -8.78 -12.47
C ASP A 503 -5.96 -7.87 -12.75
N PRO A 504 -5.99 -6.63 -12.22
CA PRO A 504 -7.12 -5.71 -12.41
C PRO A 504 -7.33 -5.31 -13.88
N PHE A 505 -6.31 -5.47 -14.74
CA PHE A 505 -6.42 -5.16 -16.17
C PHE A 505 -6.83 -6.39 -17.00
N ALA A 506 -6.88 -7.58 -16.39
CA ALA A 506 -7.31 -8.80 -17.07
C ALA A 506 -8.70 -9.24 -16.60
N ASN A 507 -9.49 -9.80 -17.51
CA ASN A 507 -10.81 -10.35 -17.17
C ASN A 507 -10.76 -11.78 -16.61
N ASN A 508 -9.58 -12.40 -16.58
CA ASN A 508 -9.38 -13.78 -16.14
C ASN A 508 -8.39 -13.85 -14.97
N CYS A 509 -8.53 -14.90 -14.16
CA CYS A 509 -7.58 -15.22 -13.10
C CYS A 509 -6.21 -15.52 -13.71
N ARG A 510 -5.16 -14.87 -13.20
CA ARG A 510 -3.78 -15.03 -13.68
C ARG A 510 -3.14 -16.31 -13.15
N THR A 511 -3.42 -16.66 -11.90
CA THR A 511 -2.79 -17.81 -11.24
C THR A 511 -3.73 -18.40 -10.21
N GLU A 512 -3.85 -19.73 -10.22
CA GLU A 512 -4.58 -20.49 -9.21
C GLU A 512 -3.62 -21.39 -8.42
N LEU A 513 -3.72 -21.38 -7.10
CA LEU A 513 -3.01 -22.28 -6.19
C LEU A 513 -4.03 -23.19 -5.49
N GLN A 514 -3.92 -24.50 -5.69
CA GLN A 514 -4.82 -25.49 -5.12
C GLN A 514 -4.28 -26.03 -3.80
N TYR A 515 -5.17 -26.20 -2.82
CA TYR A 515 -4.89 -26.78 -1.50
C TYR A 515 -5.93 -27.85 -1.13
N ASP A 516 -5.66 -28.55 -0.02
CA ASP A 516 -6.47 -29.68 0.46
C ASP A 516 -7.69 -29.24 1.28
N ALA A 517 -7.72 -27.99 1.75
CA ALA A 517 -8.76 -27.44 2.61
C ALA A 517 -9.20 -26.03 2.15
N ALA A 518 -10.41 -25.63 2.56
CA ALA A 518 -10.98 -24.33 2.22
C ALA A 518 -10.20 -23.21 2.91
N ILE A 519 -10.01 -22.08 2.22
CA ILE A 519 -9.32 -20.92 2.78
C ILE A 519 -10.31 -20.12 3.61
N THR A 520 -9.92 -19.74 4.82
CA THR A 520 -10.74 -18.94 5.75
C THR A 520 -10.27 -17.50 5.85
N SER A 521 -8.95 -17.26 5.88
CA SER A 521 -8.39 -15.91 5.94
C SER A 521 -7.02 -15.82 5.28
N LEU A 522 -6.66 -14.62 4.84
CA LEU A 522 -5.42 -14.28 4.15
C LEU A 522 -4.80 -13.04 4.81
N SER A 523 -3.47 -13.04 4.96
CA SER A 523 -2.74 -11.88 5.48
C SER A 523 -1.35 -11.76 4.87
N PHE A 524 -0.88 -10.53 4.72
CA PHE A 524 0.47 -10.23 4.24
C PHE A 524 1.44 -9.95 5.39
N ASN A 525 2.71 -10.29 5.16
CA ASN A 525 3.82 -9.67 5.87
C ASN A 525 3.98 -8.19 5.44
N ASP A 526 4.60 -7.35 6.27
CA ASP A 526 4.86 -5.93 6.00
C ASP A 526 5.55 -5.68 4.65
N GLU A 527 6.48 -6.56 4.25
CA GLU A 527 7.16 -6.49 2.94
C GLU A 527 6.30 -6.97 1.76
N LYS A 528 5.10 -7.51 2.01
CA LYS A 528 4.18 -8.13 1.04
C LYS A 528 4.78 -9.24 0.15
N ARG A 529 5.87 -9.86 0.59
CA ARG A 529 6.54 -10.96 -0.14
C ARG A 529 5.93 -12.33 0.14
N THR A 530 5.48 -12.53 1.37
CA THR A 530 4.91 -13.79 1.85
C THR A 530 3.47 -13.60 2.26
N LEU A 531 2.64 -14.53 1.83
CA LEU A 531 1.23 -14.61 2.18
C LEU A 531 1.05 -15.67 3.27
N LEU A 532 0.42 -15.30 4.38
CA LEU A 532 -0.07 -16.23 5.38
C LEU A 532 -1.52 -16.61 5.01
N ALA A 533 -1.77 -17.89 4.83
CA ALA A 533 -3.10 -18.41 4.53
C ALA A 533 -3.57 -19.34 5.65
N CYS A 534 -4.78 -19.07 6.14
CA CYS A 534 -5.47 -19.90 7.13
C CYS A 534 -6.45 -20.82 6.43
N PHE A 535 -6.48 -22.08 6.86
CA PHE A 535 -7.31 -23.11 6.27
C PHE A 535 -8.31 -23.67 7.28
N LYS A 536 -9.41 -24.22 6.76
CA LYS A 536 -10.48 -24.84 7.57
C LYS A 536 -10.04 -26.13 8.29
N ASP A 537 -8.90 -26.71 7.93
CA ASP A 537 -8.34 -27.92 8.55
C ASP A 537 -7.37 -27.62 9.71
N ASP A 538 -7.50 -26.42 10.31
CA ASP A 538 -6.64 -25.91 11.39
C ASP A 538 -5.15 -25.82 11.02
N THR A 539 -4.84 -25.73 9.73
CA THR A 539 -3.49 -25.47 9.24
C THR A 539 -3.30 -24.01 8.85
N LEU A 540 -2.08 -23.50 9.08
CA LEU A 540 -1.62 -22.21 8.57
C LEU A 540 -0.48 -22.49 7.60
N LYS A 541 -0.51 -21.88 6.42
CA LYS A 541 0.58 -22.02 5.45
C LYS A 541 1.18 -20.66 5.12
N LEU A 542 2.50 -20.59 5.13
CA LEU A 542 3.26 -19.43 4.66
C LEU A 542 3.68 -19.67 3.21
N ILE A 543 3.27 -18.80 2.30
CA ILE A 543 3.43 -18.96 0.85
C ILE A 543 4.33 -17.84 0.32
N ASP A 544 5.41 -18.17 -0.41
CA ASP A 544 6.19 -17.18 -1.19
C ASP A 544 5.46 -16.91 -2.50
N LEU A 545 5.00 -15.68 -2.71
CA LEU A 545 4.27 -15.30 -3.92
C LEU A 545 5.15 -15.26 -5.17
N ARG A 546 6.46 -15.11 -5.04
CA ARG A 546 7.37 -15.09 -6.21
C ARG A 546 7.55 -16.48 -6.79
N GLN A 547 7.53 -17.48 -5.91
CA GLN A 547 7.71 -18.88 -6.29
C GLN A 547 6.37 -19.62 -6.40
N ASN A 548 5.28 -19.02 -5.91
CA ASN A 548 3.97 -19.66 -5.77
C ASN A 548 4.05 -21.00 -5.02
N LYS A 549 4.88 -21.03 -3.96
CA LYS A 549 5.16 -22.24 -3.19
C LYS A 549 4.97 -22.01 -1.70
N THR A 550 4.47 -23.05 -1.03
CA THR A 550 4.39 -23.09 0.43
C THR A 550 5.80 -23.27 0.99
N ILE A 551 6.22 -22.35 1.84
CA ILE A 551 7.50 -22.38 2.56
C ILE A 551 7.35 -23.19 3.85
N TYR A 552 6.32 -22.88 4.62
CA TYR A 552 6.06 -23.51 5.93
C TYR A 552 4.59 -23.88 6.05
N THR A 553 4.33 -25.00 6.73
CA THR A 553 3.01 -25.41 7.18
C THR A 553 3.06 -25.54 8.70
N PHE A 554 2.22 -24.77 9.38
CA PHE A 554 2.00 -24.88 10.81
C PHE A 554 0.70 -25.64 11.02
N SER A 555 0.76 -26.68 11.85
CA SER A 555 -0.40 -27.47 12.23
C SER A 555 -0.32 -27.73 13.72
N ASN A 556 -1.47 -27.82 14.38
CA ASN A 556 -1.51 -28.19 15.79
C ASN A 556 -1.38 -29.72 15.90
N ALA A 557 -0.46 -30.22 16.72
CA ALA A 557 -0.22 -31.66 16.87
C ALA A 557 -1.47 -32.45 17.35
N ARG A 558 -2.45 -31.76 17.95
CA ARG A 558 -3.73 -32.38 18.36
C ARG A 558 -4.62 -32.83 17.20
N SER A 559 -4.53 -32.22 16.01
CA SER A 559 -5.40 -32.57 14.88
C SER A 559 -4.92 -33.78 14.07
N GLN A 560 -3.67 -34.23 14.26
CA GLN A 560 -3.17 -35.45 13.64
C GLN A 560 -3.65 -36.73 14.35
N LEU A 561 -3.83 -36.69 15.68
CA LEU A 561 -4.28 -37.84 16.47
C LEU A 561 -5.73 -38.27 16.16
N ASP A 562 -6.59 -37.33 15.75
CA ASP A 562 -7.99 -37.63 15.39
C ASP A 562 -8.13 -38.26 13.98
N ARG A 563 -7.09 -38.19 13.12
CA ARG A 563 -7.13 -38.83 11.79
C ARG A 563 -6.64 -40.28 11.79
N ASP A 564 -5.82 -40.66 12.78
CA ASP A 564 -5.32 -42.03 12.90
C ASP A 564 -6.25 -42.94 13.74
N SER A 565 -7.37 -42.40 14.23
CA SER A 565 -8.34 -43.12 15.09
C SER A 565 -9.75 -43.28 14.48
N SER A 566 -9.94 -42.94 13.20
CA SER A 566 -11.22 -43.12 12.47
C SER A 566 -11.16 -44.20 11.40
#